data_AF-T0ZF47-F1
#
_entry.id   AF-T0ZF47-F1
#
_cell.length_a   1.000
_cell.length_b   1.000
_cell.length_c   1.000
_cell.angle_alpha   90.00
_cell.angle_beta   90.00
_cell.angle_gamma   90.00
#
_symmetry.space_group_name_H-M   'P 1'
#
loop_
_entity.id
_entity.type
_entity.pdbx_description
1 polymer ?
#
loop_
_entity_poly.entity_id
_entity_poly.type
_entity_poly.pdbx_seq_one_letter_code
_entity_poly.pdbx_strand_id
1 'polypeptide(L)'
;MTELTVGERVVLEREAFPSFLSSLQVHGYRVVGPTVRDGAIVYGEIERVDDLPIGWTDRQEAGKYRLERRSDHALFGYAVGPHSWKRYLFPAHEHLWSAVRSGGSFTIAAEPSDGPPLAFLGVRACELAAIAIQDQVFEKAGDPTYTARRAPILRIAVQCGESGGT
;
A
#
# COMPACT_ATOMS: atom_id res chain seq x y z
N MET A 1 27.35 7.68 5.85
CA MET A 1 26.15 6.83 5.96
C MET A 1 26.63 5.39 5.86
N THR A 2 26.28 4.54 6.81
CA THR A 2 26.59 3.12 6.73
C THR A 2 25.77 2.52 5.60
N GLU A 3 26.43 1.91 4.62
CA GLU A 3 25.77 1.28 3.49
C GLU A 3 25.20 -0.07 3.97
N LEU A 4 23.88 -0.24 3.87
CA LEU A 4 23.23 -1.49 4.28
C LEU A 4 23.30 -2.50 3.15
N THR A 5 23.61 -3.74 3.50
CA THR A 5 23.64 -4.86 2.55
C THR A 5 22.35 -5.68 2.61
N VAL A 6 22.00 -6.33 1.49
CA VAL A 6 20.81 -7.19 1.45
C VAL A 6 20.98 -8.36 2.42
N GLY A 7 20.01 -8.55 3.31
CA GLY A 7 20.03 -9.57 4.36
C GLY A 7 20.57 -9.07 5.71
N GLU A 8 21.12 -7.86 5.75
CA GLU A 8 21.52 -7.21 7.00
C GLU A 8 20.32 -6.90 7.88
N ARG A 9 20.53 -6.94 9.20
CA ARG A 9 19.52 -6.63 10.20
C ARG A 9 19.91 -5.36 10.92
N VAL A 10 18.99 -4.41 10.97
CA VAL A 10 19.13 -3.16 11.70
C VAL A 10 17.93 -2.93 12.59
N VAL A 11 18.13 -2.11 13.62
CA VAL A 11 17.06 -1.62 14.48
C VAL A 11 16.70 -0.21 14.03
N LEU A 12 15.42 0.00 13.70
CA LEU A 12 14.86 1.32 13.48
C LEU A 12 14.09 1.72 14.73
N GLU A 13 14.63 2.68 15.48
CA GLU A 13 13.96 3.21 16.66
C GLU A 13 12.63 3.89 16.29
N ARG A 14 11.69 3.86 17.22
CA ARG A 14 10.32 4.36 16.98
C ARG A 14 10.30 5.83 16.58
N GLU A 15 11.18 6.62 17.19
CA GLU A 15 11.35 8.06 16.98
C GLU A 15 11.98 8.37 15.61
N ALA A 16 12.68 7.41 15.00
CA ALA A 16 13.26 7.54 13.67
C ALA A 16 12.28 7.13 12.54
N PHE A 17 11.14 6.53 12.88
CA PHE A 17 10.13 6.12 11.90
C PHE A 17 9.58 7.26 11.04
N PRO A 18 9.32 8.49 11.56
CA PRO A 18 8.98 9.64 10.71
C PRO A 18 10.05 9.93 9.65
N SER A 19 11.33 9.90 10.02
CA SER A 19 12.44 10.11 9.07
C SER A 19 12.51 9.01 8.02
N PHE A 20 12.23 7.76 8.39
CA PHE A 20 12.08 6.65 7.45
C PHE A 20 10.94 6.93 6.45
N LEU A 21 9.76 7.33 6.92
CA LEU A 21 8.63 7.66 6.05
C LEU A 21 8.97 8.81 5.10
N SER A 22 9.55 9.90 5.61
CA SER A 22 9.99 11.03 4.81
C SER A 22 11.05 10.64 3.78
N SER A 23 11.93 9.68 4.10
CA SER A 23 12.91 9.19 3.14
C SER A 23 12.25 8.56 1.92
N LEU A 24 11.14 7.82 2.07
CA LEU A 24 10.42 7.21 0.94
C LEU A 24 9.86 8.30 0.01
N GLN A 25 9.28 9.35 0.58
CA GLN A 25 8.71 10.47 -0.15
C GLN A 25 9.78 11.27 -0.89
N VAL A 26 10.93 11.53 -0.26
CA VAL A 26 12.09 12.18 -0.89
C VAL A 26 12.61 11.38 -2.09
N HIS A 27 12.51 10.04 -2.05
CA HIS A 27 12.85 9.17 -3.17
C HIS A 27 11.70 9.03 -4.20
N GLY A 28 10.65 9.85 -4.10
CA GLY A 28 9.58 9.95 -5.07
C GLY A 28 8.46 8.92 -4.91
N TYR A 29 8.44 8.15 -3.81
CA TYR A 29 7.36 7.20 -3.57
C TYR A 29 6.12 7.88 -2.98
N ARG A 30 4.94 7.57 -3.53
CA ARG A 30 3.67 7.78 -2.83
C ARG A 30 3.46 6.60 -1.88
N VAL A 31 3.45 6.87 -0.58
CA VAL A 31 3.33 5.83 0.44
C VAL A 31 1.85 5.50 0.66
N VAL A 32 1.53 4.22 0.58
CA VAL A 32 0.19 3.69 0.84
C VAL A 32 0.30 2.67 1.97
N GLY A 33 -0.50 2.84 3.01
CA GLY A 33 -0.45 1.99 4.20
C GLY A 33 -1.78 1.99 4.94
N PRO A 34 -1.85 1.34 6.11
CA PRO A 34 -3.08 1.31 6.89
C PRO A 34 -3.40 2.68 7.45
N THR A 35 -4.67 3.04 7.41
CA THR A 35 -5.23 4.26 7.99
C THR A 35 -6.63 3.98 8.55
N VAL A 36 -7.07 4.81 9.49
CA VAL A 36 -8.44 4.74 10.02
C VAL A 36 -9.36 5.58 9.15
N ARG A 37 -10.35 4.94 8.51
CA ARG A 37 -11.34 5.63 7.68
C ARG A 37 -12.68 4.91 7.75
N ASP A 38 -13.76 5.70 7.84
CA ASP A 38 -15.14 5.21 7.82
C ASP A 38 -15.40 4.08 8.84
N GLY A 39 -14.76 4.16 10.02
CA GLY A 39 -14.90 3.16 11.09
C GLY A 39 -14.15 1.84 10.84
N ALA A 40 -13.21 1.80 9.90
CA ALA A 40 -12.38 0.64 9.61
C ALA A 40 -10.90 1.01 9.44
N ILE A 41 -10.01 0.02 9.59
CA ILE A 41 -8.61 0.16 9.19
C ILE A 41 -8.50 -0.33 7.75
N VAL A 42 -8.18 0.59 6.85
CA VAL A 42 -8.13 0.36 5.40
C VAL A 42 -6.81 0.85 4.85
N TYR A 43 -6.45 0.43 3.63
CA TYR A 43 -5.31 1.01 2.93
C TYR A 43 -5.66 2.37 2.32
N GLY A 44 -4.80 3.35 2.60
CA GLY A 44 -4.90 4.74 2.17
C GLY A 44 -3.52 5.38 2.05
N GLU A 45 -3.48 6.63 1.61
CA GLU A 45 -2.23 7.39 1.50
C GLU A 45 -1.70 7.78 2.89
N ILE A 46 -0.39 7.71 3.07
CA ILE A 46 0.32 8.01 4.31
C ILE A 46 1.32 9.15 4.03
N GLU A 47 0.98 10.35 4.47
CA GLU A 47 1.82 11.54 4.37
C GLU A 47 2.69 11.71 5.62
N ARG A 48 2.14 11.36 6.78
CA ARG A 48 2.79 11.48 8.09
C ARG A 48 2.50 10.27 8.95
N VAL A 49 3.30 10.09 9.99
CA VAL A 49 3.18 8.95 10.91
C VAL A 49 1.81 8.92 11.60
N ASP A 50 1.20 10.07 11.84
CA ASP A 50 -0.12 10.18 12.47
C ASP A 50 -1.28 9.70 11.59
N ASP A 51 -1.05 9.48 10.29
CA ASP A 51 -2.06 8.89 9.40
C ASP A 51 -2.22 7.38 9.62
N LEU A 52 -1.25 6.74 10.28
CA LEU A 52 -1.29 5.33 10.68
C LEU A 52 -2.31 5.11 11.82
N PRO A 53 -2.84 3.89 12.01
CA PRO A 53 -3.83 3.56 13.04
C PRO A 53 -3.23 3.47 14.45
N ILE A 54 -2.42 4.45 14.85
CA ILE A 54 -1.73 4.45 16.14
C ILE A 54 -2.75 4.51 17.27
N GLY A 55 -2.63 3.57 18.21
CA GLY A 55 -3.56 3.46 19.35
C GLY A 55 -4.95 2.93 18.96
N TRP A 56 -5.11 2.41 17.74
CA TRP A 56 -6.31 1.73 17.27
C TRP A 56 -6.01 0.28 16.91
N THR A 57 -6.97 -0.60 17.20
CA THR A 57 -7.04 -1.96 16.67
C THR A 57 -8.46 -2.21 16.16
N ASP A 58 -8.66 -3.35 15.52
CA ASP A 58 -9.95 -3.83 15.08
C ASP A 58 -10.38 -5.05 15.89
N ARG A 59 -11.69 -5.15 16.09
CA ARG A 59 -12.37 -6.33 16.63
C ARG A 59 -13.25 -6.92 15.54
N GLN A 60 -12.84 -8.07 15.03
CA GLN A 60 -13.56 -8.84 14.01
C GLN A 60 -14.25 -10.04 14.66
N GLU A 61 -15.54 -10.20 14.39
CA GLU A 61 -16.35 -11.39 14.70
C GLU A 61 -17.25 -11.71 13.50
N ALA A 62 -17.91 -12.87 13.51
CA ALA A 62 -18.92 -13.22 12.51
C ALA A 62 -19.95 -12.08 12.32
N GLY A 63 -19.90 -11.43 11.16
CA GLY A 63 -20.79 -10.33 10.78
C GLY A 63 -20.58 -9.01 11.55
N LYS A 64 -19.48 -8.85 12.30
CA LYS A 64 -19.21 -7.62 13.05
C LYS A 64 -17.78 -7.14 12.85
N TYR A 65 -17.66 -5.83 12.75
CA TYR A 65 -16.40 -5.12 12.72
C TYR A 65 -16.53 -3.88 13.62
N ARG A 66 -15.54 -3.63 14.48
CA ARG A 66 -15.46 -2.41 15.27
C ARG A 66 -14.02 -2.00 15.50
N LEU A 67 -13.77 -0.70 15.59
CA LEU A 67 -12.49 -0.18 16.07
C LEU A 67 -12.48 -0.07 17.58
N GLU A 68 -11.38 -0.47 18.19
CA GLU A 68 -11.14 -0.39 19.62
C GLU A 68 -9.86 0.40 19.89
N ARG A 69 -9.84 1.11 21.03
CA ARG A 69 -8.64 1.81 21.48
C ARG A 69 -7.68 0.82 22.11
N ARG A 70 -6.40 0.93 21.75
CA ARG A 70 -5.31 0.18 22.37
C ARG A 70 -4.77 0.94 23.58
N SER A 71 -4.15 0.21 24.49
CA SER A 71 -3.38 0.78 25.61
C SER A 71 -1.92 1.10 25.23
N ASP A 72 -1.50 0.74 24.02
CA ASP A 72 -0.17 1.00 23.48
C ASP A 72 -0.22 1.91 22.24
N HIS A 73 0.95 2.24 21.70
CA HIS A 73 1.11 3.04 20.49
C HIS A 73 1.69 2.22 19.33
N ALA A 74 1.31 0.95 19.21
CA ALA A 74 1.74 0.11 18.11
C ALA A 74 1.32 0.72 16.75
N LEU A 75 2.26 0.78 15.80
CA LEU A 75 2.00 1.31 14.45
C LEU A 75 1.14 0.39 13.58
N PHE A 76 1.26 -0.92 13.80
CA PHE A 76 0.66 -1.97 12.97
C PHE A 76 -0.11 -2.99 13.83
N GLY A 77 -0.56 -2.58 15.02
CA GLY A 77 -1.23 -3.41 16.03
C GLY A 77 -2.71 -3.65 15.73
N TYR A 78 -2.99 -4.20 14.56
CA TYR A 78 -4.32 -4.54 14.07
C TYR A 78 -4.22 -5.81 13.20
N ALA A 79 -5.35 -6.48 12.94
CA ALA A 79 -5.41 -7.66 12.08
C ALA A 79 -5.30 -7.27 10.59
N VAL A 80 -5.80 -8.08 9.67
CA VAL A 80 -5.92 -7.65 8.26
C VAL A 80 -7.28 -6.96 8.06
N GLY A 81 -7.28 -5.80 7.41
CA GLY A 81 -8.49 -5.02 7.15
C GLY A 81 -9.36 -5.61 6.05
N PRO A 82 -10.54 -5.01 5.78
CA PRO A 82 -11.48 -5.49 4.77
C PRO A 82 -11.04 -5.21 3.31
N HIS A 83 -10.05 -4.34 3.12
CA HIS A 83 -9.54 -3.98 1.79
C HIS A 83 -8.26 -4.74 1.47
N SER A 84 -8.03 -4.99 0.17
CA SER A 84 -6.80 -5.60 -0.32
C SER A 84 -5.98 -4.65 -1.18
N TRP A 85 -4.68 -4.95 -1.30
CA TRP A 85 -3.75 -4.24 -2.19
C TRP A 85 -4.16 -4.32 -3.68
N LYS A 86 -5.06 -5.24 -4.06
CA LYS A 86 -5.61 -5.34 -5.41
C LYS A 86 -6.15 -4.02 -5.91
N ARG A 87 -6.77 -3.19 -5.07
CA ARG A 87 -7.26 -1.85 -5.45
C ARG A 87 -6.18 -0.99 -6.12
N TYR A 88 -4.92 -1.13 -5.70
CA TYR A 88 -3.80 -0.37 -6.22
C TYR A 88 -3.07 -1.09 -7.35
N LEU A 89 -3.23 -2.41 -7.47
CA LEU A 89 -2.60 -3.20 -8.53
C LEU A 89 -3.50 -3.32 -9.77
N PHE A 90 -4.80 -3.32 -9.56
CA PHE A 90 -5.85 -3.51 -10.55
C PHE A 90 -7.09 -2.68 -10.15
N PRO A 91 -7.05 -1.35 -10.40
CA PRO A 91 -8.12 -0.44 -10.01
C PRO A 91 -9.40 -0.73 -10.81
N ALA A 92 -10.54 -0.34 -10.24
CA ALA A 92 -11.85 -0.58 -10.86
C ALA A 92 -12.07 0.22 -12.16
N HIS A 93 -11.32 1.31 -12.33
CA HIS A 93 -11.35 2.16 -13.51
C HIS A 93 -9.92 2.34 -14.01
N GLU A 94 -9.72 2.06 -15.28
CA GLU A 94 -8.44 2.25 -15.97
C GLU A 94 -8.65 3.18 -17.16
N HIS A 95 -7.71 4.10 -17.34
CA HIS A 95 -7.71 5.01 -18.46
C HIS A 95 -6.98 4.37 -19.63
N LEU A 96 -7.71 4.01 -20.68
CA LEU A 96 -7.14 3.30 -21.84
C LEU A 96 -6.48 4.22 -22.87
N TRP A 97 -6.99 5.43 -23.05
CA TRP A 97 -6.41 6.43 -23.95
C TRP A 97 -7.08 7.79 -23.75
N SER A 98 -6.33 8.87 -24.02
CA SER A 98 -6.87 10.21 -24.17
C SER A 98 -6.40 10.82 -25.48
N ALA A 99 -7.15 11.79 -26.00
CA ALA A 99 -6.75 12.54 -27.18
C ALA A 99 -7.06 14.02 -27.02
N VAL A 100 -6.18 14.85 -27.55
CA VAL A 100 -6.35 16.30 -27.61
C VAL A 100 -6.76 16.67 -29.03
N ARG A 101 -7.94 17.29 -29.17
CA ARG A 101 -8.41 17.79 -30.46
C ARG A 101 -7.74 19.12 -30.79
N SER A 102 -7.23 19.26 -32.01
CA SER A 102 -6.65 20.51 -32.50
C SER A 102 -7.02 20.70 -33.98
N GLY A 103 -7.71 21.80 -34.31
CA GLY A 103 -7.91 22.24 -35.70
C GLY A 103 -8.41 21.17 -36.69
N GLY A 104 -9.44 20.41 -36.34
CA GLY A 104 -10.02 19.37 -37.23
C GLY A 104 -9.33 18.00 -37.17
N SER A 105 -8.19 17.89 -36.47
CA SER A 105 -7.51 16.63 -36.16
C SER A 105 -7.50 16.35 -34.65
N PHE A 106 -6.93 15.22 -34.25
CA PHE A 106 -6.65 14.89 -32.86
C PHE A 106 -5.28 14.23 -32.74
N THR A 107 -4.64 14.40 -31.59
CA THR A 107 -3.41 13.71 -31.21
C THR A 107 -3.72 12.84 -30.00
N ILE A 108 -3.42 11.55 -30.08
CA ILE A 108 -3.48 10.66 -28.91
C ILE A 108 -2.41 11.15 -27.93
N ALA A 109 -2.83 11.52 -26.72
CA ALA A 109 -1.90 11.93 -25.69
C ALA A 109 -1.16 10.69 -25.18
N ALA A 110 0.13 10.84 -24.89
CA ALA A 110 0.89 9.79 -24.22
C ALA A 110 0.16 9.41 -22.91
N GLU A 111 0.04 8.11 -22.65
CA GLU A 111 -0.60 7.62 -21.43
C GLU A 111 0.11 8.25 -20.23
N PRO A 112 -0.61 8.97 -19.35
CA PRO A 112 -0.05 9.37 -18.07
C PRO A 112 0.40 8.11 -17.35
N SER A 113 1.60 8.11 -16.76
CA SER A 113 1.89 7.10 -15.75
C SER A 113 0.81 7.18 -14.68
N ASP A 114 0.47 6.06 -14.02
CA ASP A 114 -0.54 5.98 -12.93
C ASP A 114 -0.16 6.78 -11.66
N GLY A 115 0.69 7.80 -11.82
CA GLY A 115 1.28 8.62 -10.79
C GLY A 115 2.73 8.22 -10.47
N PRO A 116 3.26 8.76 -9.36
CA PRO A 116 4.54 8.34 -8.81
C PRO A 116 4.54 6.85 -8.41
N PRO A 117 5.72 6.21 -8.33
CA PRO A 117 5.86 4.84 -7.83
C PRO A 117 5.27 4.69 -6.43
N LEU A 118 4.73 3.52 -6.11
CA LEU A 118 4.07 3.27 -4.82
C LEU A 118 5.00 2.55 -3.84
N ALA A 119 4.95 2.94 -2.58
CA ALA A 119 5.50 2.18 -1.47
C ALA A 119 4.35 1.62 -0.63
N PHE A 120 4.14 0.30 -0.65
CA PHE A 120 3.17 -0.37 0.21
C PHE A 120 3.78 -0.58 1.59
N LEU A 121 3.27 0.15 2.57
CA LEU A 121 3.69 0.10 3.96
C LEU A 121 2.74 -0.76 4.77
N GLY A 122 3.26 -1.75 5.49
CA GLY A 122 2.46 -2.59 6.37
C GLY A 122 1.89 -3.84 5.69
N VAL A 123 2.46 -4.29 4.57
CA VAL A 123 2.00 -5.48 3.84
C VAL A 123 2.18 -6.73 4.72
N ARG A 124 1.12 -7.54 4.86
CA ARG A 124 1.16 -8.79 5.61
C ARG A 124 1.65 -9.96 4.75
N ALA A 125 2.15 -11.01 5.38
CA ALA A 125 2.63 -12.20 4.66
C ALA A 125 1.55 -12.86 3.78
N CYS A 126 0.31 -12.97 4.28
CA CYS A 126 -0.81 -13.49 3.50
C CYS A 126 -1.15 -12.61 2.28
N GLU A 127 -0.92 -11.31 2.39
CA GLU A 127 -1.14 -10.37 1.29
C GLU A 127 -0.01 -10.41 0.26
N LEU A 128 1.25 -10.60 0.69
CA LEU A 128 2.35 -10.88 -0.23
C LEU A 128 2.07 -12.13 -1.07
N ALA A 129 1.53 -13.18 -0.44
CA ALA A 129 1.12 -14.40 -1.15
C ALA A 129 -0.04 -14.12 -2.13
N ALA A 130 -1.04 -13.33 -1.72
CA ALA A 130 -2.14 -12.93 -2.60
C ALA A 130 -1.65 -12.11 -3.82
N ILE A 131 -0.68 -11.20 -3.61
CA ILE A 131 -0.04 -10.44 -4.70
C ILE A 131 0.72 -11.39 -5.63
N ALA A 132 1.46 -12.38 -5.10
CA ALA A 132 2.17 -13.35 -5.93
C ALA A 132 1.21 -14.18 -6.79
N ILE A 133 0.03 -14.55 -6.28
CA ILE A 133 -1.03 -15.20 -7.07
C ILE A 133 -1.55 -14.23 -8.14
N GLN A 134 -1.74 -12.96 -7.80
CA GLN A 134 -2.16 -11.95 -8.76
C GLN A 134 -1.14 -11.78 -9.90
N ASP A 135 0.16 -11.73 -9.57
CA ASP A 135 1.26 -11.69 -10.53
C ASP A 135 1.15 -12.88 -11.51
N GLN A 136 0.94 -14.10 -11.00
CA GLN A 136 0.76 -15.30 -11.83
C GLN A 136 -0.44 -15.25 -12.79
N VAL A 137 -1.52 -14.56 -12.42
CA VAL A 137 -2.70 -14.43 -13.28
C VAL A 137 -2.48 -13.37 -14.35
N PHE A 138 -2.11 -12.16 -13.94
CA PHE A 138 -2.09 -11.00 -14.84
C PHE A 138 -0.81 -10.90 -15.68
N GLU A 139 0.35 -11.25 -15.13
CA GLU A 139 1.60 -11.28 -15.92
C GLU A 139 1.56 -12.40 -16.94
N LYS A 140 1.04 -13.58 -16.59
CA LYS A 140 0.87 -14.69 -17.53
C LYS A 140 -0.15 -14.38 -18.63
N ALA A 141 -1.19 -13.61 -18.31
CA ALA A 141 -2.13 -13.10 -19.30
C ALA A 141 -1.54 -12.01 -20.20
N GLY A 142 -0.33 -11.50 -19.88
CA GLY A 142 0.34 -10.45 -20.63
C GLY A 142 -0.31 -9.08 -20.47
N ASP A 143 -0.94 -8.80 -19.32
CA ASP A 143 -1.59 -7.53 -19.05
C ASP A 143 -0.51 -6.42 -18.90
N PRO A 144 -0.40 -5.49 -19.87
CA PRO A 144 0.66 -4.49 -19.88
C PRO A 144 0.47 -3.45 -18.77
N THR A 145 -0.78 -3.12 -18.45
CA THR A 145 -1.13 -2.12 -17.45
C THR A 145 -0.82 -2.63 -16.05
N TYR A 146 -1.22 -3.87 -15.74
CA TYR A 146 -0.85 -4.52 -14.49
C TYR A 146 0.67 -4.58 -14.31
N THR A 147 1.38 -5.05 -15.35
CA THR A 147 2.83 -5.23 -15.30
C THR A 147 3.55 -3.90 -15.07
N ALA A 148 3.16 -2.85 -15.81
CA ALA A 148 3.74 -1.52 -15.67
C ALA A 148 3.49 -0.94 -14.26
N ARG A 149 2.30 -1.14 -13.69
CA ARG A 149 1.95 -0.68 -12.34
C ARG A 149 2.65 -1.48 -11.25
N ARG A 150 2.82 -2.78 -11.46
CA ARG A 150 3.41 -3.73 -10.50
C ARG A 150 4.92 -3.58 -10.35
N ALA A 151 5.62 -3.26 -11.44
CA ALA A 151 7.07 -3.19 -11.50
C ALA A 151 7.72 -2.18 -10.51
N PRO A 152 7.26 -0.92 -10.38
CA PRO A 152 7.92 0.07 -9.54
C PRO A 152 7.48 0.03 -8.06
N ILE A 153 6.75 -1.00 -7.62
CA ILE A 153 6.20 -1.03 -6.25
C ILE A 153 7.25 -1.51 -5.24
N LEU A 154 7.59 -0.64 -4.31
CA LEU A 154 8.33 -1.00 -3.11
C LEU A 154 7.37 -1.59 -2.07
N ARG A 155 7.74 -2.71 -1.46
CA ARG A 155 6.92 -3.40 -0.44
C ARG A 155 7.67 -3.44 0.88
N ILE A 156 7.09 -2.81 1.90
CA ILE A 156 7.60 -2.76 3.27
C ILE A 156 6.68 -3.64 4.11
N ALA A 157 7.08 -4.90 4.25
CA ALA A 157 6.31 -5.91 4.94
C ALA A 157 6.48 -5.81 6.46
N VAL A 158 5.43 -6.17 7.19
CA VAL A 158 5.43 -6.21 8.65
C VAL A 158 4.93 -7.57 9.12
N GLN A 159 5.46 -8.04 10.24
CA GLN A 159 4.94 -9.27 10.84
C GLN A 159 3.52 -9.04 11.39
N CYS A 160 2.69 -10.06 11.29
CA CYS A 160 1.37 -10.06 11.91
C CYS A 160 1.52 -10.31 13.43
N GLY A 161 1.05 -9.37 14.25
CA GLY A 161 1.08 -9.48 15.71
C GLY A 161 -0.25 -9.93 16.33
N GLU A 162 -1.34 -9.88 15.57
CA GLU A 162 -2.70 -10.16 16.05
C GLU A 162 -3.47 -10.97 15.01
N SER A 163 -4.21 -11.99 15.45
CA SER A 163 -5.12 -12.74 14.59
C SER A 163 -6.50 -12.08 14.57
N GLY A 164 -7.16 -12.14 13.40
CA GLY A 164 -8.58 -11.80 13.30
C GLY A 164 -9.45 -12.87 13.96
N GLY A 165 -10.65 -12.48 14.40
CA GLY A 165 -11.65 -13.45 14.86
C GLY A 165 -12.26 -14.21 13.68
N THR A 166 -12.59 -15.48 13.92
CA THR A 166 -13.30 -16.37 12.98
C THR A 166 -14.75 -16.53 13.35
#